data_AF-A0A127A5P0-F1
#
_entry.id   AF-A0A127A5P0-F1
#
_cell.length_a   1.000
_cell.length_b   1.000
_cell.length_c   1.000
_cell.angle_alpha   90.00
_cell.angle_beta   90.00
_cell.angle_gamma   90.00
#
_symmetry.space_group_name_H-M   'P 1'
#
loop_
_entity.id
_entity.type
_entity.pdbx_description
1 polymer ?
#
loop_
_entity_poly.entity_id
_entity_poly.type
_entity_poly.pdbx_seq_one_letter_code
_entity_poly.pdbx_strand_id
1 'polypeptide(L)'
;MDLQQIEEAANRKLEQDRNDRITAVREYAAAAKRSAEARAELAAADEDHLAKYRAAIRHGWTESDLKGFGIEPPTKKLGGRPRKPRTAPRSRTPETVPESPAVEH
;
A
#
# COMPACT_ATOMS: atom_id res chain seq x y z
N MET A 1 -11.42 -30.87 -50.07
CA MET A 1 -10.99 -29.55 -49.55
C MET A 1 -9.62 -29.31 -50.13
N ASP A 2 -9.46 -28.24 -50.89
CA ASP A 2 -8.19 -27.95 -51.58
C ASP A 2 -7.14 -27.43 -50.58
N LEU A 3 -5.85 -27.64 -50.86
CA LEU A 3 -4.75 -27.18 -50.02
C LEU A 3 -4.85 -25.66 -49.76
N GLN A 4 -5.19 -24.87 -50.78
CA GLN A 4 -5.33 -23.42 -50.67
C GLN A 4 -6.42 -23.04 -49.66
N GLN A 5 -7.54 -23.78 -49.65
CA GLN A 5 -8.65 -23.50 -48.73
C GLN A 5 -8.27 -23.77 -47.27
N ILE A 6 -7.42 -24.78 -47.03
CA ILE A 6 -6.92 -25.11 -45.68
C ILE A 6 -5.95 -24.02 -45.20
N GLU A 7 -5.06 -23.55 -46.07
CA GLU A 7 -4.12 -22.46 -45.77
C GLU A 7 -4.86 -21.16 -45.44
N GLU A 8 -5.87 -20.78 -46.23
CA GLU A 8 -6.70 -19.60 -45.98
C GLU A 8 -7.50 -19.71 -44.67
N ALA A 9 -7.98 -20.91 -44.33
CA ALA A 9 -8.68 -21.14 -43.05
C ALA A 9 -7.72 -21.03 -41.86
N ALA A 10 -6.51 -21.60 -41.98
CA ALA A 10 -5.48 -21.51 -40.95
C ALA A 10 -5.03 -20.06 -40.72
N ASN A 11 -4.77 -19.31 -41.79
CA ASN A 11 -4.38 -17.90 -41.71
C ASN A 11 -5.46 -17.05 -41.04
N ARG A 12 -6.73 -17.17 -41.47
CA ARG A 12 -7.85 -16.46 -40.83
C ARG A 12 -7.96 -16.76 -39.34
N LYS A 13 -7.73 -18.02 -38.95
CA LYS A 13 -7.79 -18.41 -37.53
C LYS A 13 -6.66 -17.79 -36.72
N LEU A 14 -5.44 -17.77 -37.27
CA LEU A 14 -4.28 -17.13 -36.63
C LEU A 14 -4.46 -15.61 -36.50
N GLU A 15 -4.98 -14.97 -37.54
CA GLU A 15 -5.28 -13.54 -37.52
C GLU A 15 -6.35 -13.21 -36.48
N GLN A 16 -7.41 -14.01 -36.40
CA GLN A 16 -8.45 -13.84 -35.40
C GLN A 16 -7.89 -13.99 -33.98
N ASP A 17 -7.17 -15.08 -33.67
CA ASP A 17 -6.57 -15.29 -32.35
C ASP A 17 -5.60 -14.16 -31.99
N ARG A 18 -4.80 -13.69 -32.95
CA ARG A 18 -3.92 -12.54 -32.75
C ARG A 18 -4.71 -11.27 -32.42
N ASN A 19 -5.78 -10.99 -33.16
CA ASN A 19 -6.60 -9.80 -32.94
C ASN A 19 -7.33 -9.85 -31.60
N ASP A 20 -7.84 -11.01 -31.19
CA ASP A 20 -8.49 -11.22 -29.90
C ASP A 20 -7.49 -10.97 -28.77
N ARG A 21 -6.27 -11.51 -28.86
CA ARG A 21 -5.20 -11.27 -27.87
C ARG A 21 -4.80 -9.80 -27.80
N ILE A 22 -4.64 -9.13 -28.94
CA ILE A 22 -4.31 -7.70 -28.97
C ILE A 22 -5.42 -6.87 -28.32
N THR A 23 -6.68 -7.21 -28.59
CA THR A 23 -7.84 -6.52 -28.01
C THR A 23 -7.85 -6.70 -26.50
N ALA A 24 -7.70 -7.94 -26.01
CA ALA A 24 -7.66 -8.23 -24.57
C ALA A 24 -6.53 -7.45 -23.85
N VAL A 25 -5.33 -7.39 -24.44
CA VAL A 25 -4.21 -6.62 -23.87
C VAL A 25 -4.51 -5.12 -23.84
N ARG A 26 -5.13 -4.58 -24.90
CA ARG A 26 -5.52 -3.15 -24.96
C ARG A 26 -6.55 -2.81 -23.90
N GLU A 27 -7.58 -3.64 -23.75
CA GLU A 27 -8.63 -3.46 -22.74
C GLU A 27 -8.05 -3.56 -21.33
N TYR A 28 -7.19 -4.54 -21.08
CA TYR A 28 -6.52 -4.69 -19.80
C TYR A 28 -5.63 -3.47 -19.49
N ALA A 29 -4.85 -2.99 -20.45
CA ALA A 29 -4.02 -1.79 -20.27
C ALA A 29 -4.87 -0.54 -19.99
N ALA A 30 -6.01 -0.39 -20.67
CA ALA A 30 -6.96 0.70 -20.41
C ALA A 30 -7.56 0.60 -19.00
N ALA A 31 -7.96 -0.59 -18.57
CA ALA A 31 -8.47 -0.82 -17.21
C ALA A 31 -7.40 -0.56 -16.15
N ALA A 32 -6.15 -1.00 -16.38
CA ALA A 32 -5.03 -0.76 -15.48
C ALA A 32 -4.74 0.74 -15.34
N LYS A 33 -4.76 1.49 -16.45
CA LYS A 33 -4.60 2.96 -16.43
C LYS A 33 -5.69 3.64 -15.61
N ARG A 34 -6.97 3.34 -15.88
CA ARG A 34 -8.10 3.90 -15.11
C ARG A 34 -8.01 3.56 -13.63
N SER A 35 -7.57 2.35 -13.31
CA SER A 35 -7.37 1.90 -11.93
C SER A 35 -6.24 2.67 -11.23
N ALA A 36 -5.17 3.04 -11.94
CA ALA A 36 -4.11 3.89 -11.41
C ALA A 36 -4.59 5.34 -11.22
N GLU A 37 -5.31 5.90 -12.20
CA GLU A 37 -5.88 7.24 -12.14
C GLU A 37 -6.85 7.39 -10.95
N ALA A 38 -7.79 6.45 -10.78
CA ALA A 38 -8.73 6.46 -9.67
C ALA A 38 -8.04 6.35 -8.30
N ARG A 39 -6.95 5.59 -8.20
CA ARG A 39 -6.15 5.52 -6.96
C ARG A 39 -5.43 6.84 -6.66
N ALA A 40 -4.94 7.52 -7.69
CA ALA A 40 -4.30 8.82 -7.54
C ALA A 40 -5.31 9.89 -7.11
N GLU A 41 -6.50 9.90 -7.71
CA GLU A 41 -7.59 10.79 -7.34
C GLU A 41 -8.07 10.54 -5.90
N LEU A 42 -8.23 9.27 -5.51
CA LEU A 42 -8.55 8.91 -4.13
C LEU A 42 -7.47 9.40 -3.15
N ALA A 43 -6.20 9.24 -3.49
CA ALA A 43 -5.10 9.72 -2.66
C ALA A 43 -5.13 11.24 -2.50
N ALA A 44 -5.40 11.99 -3.58
CA ALA A 44 -5.52 13.45 -3.52
C ALA A 44 -6.74 13.89 -2.69
N ALA A 45 -7.88 13.21 -2.84
CA ALA A 45 -9.08 13.46 -2.06
C ALA A 45 -8.86 13.19 -0.56
N ASP A 46 -8.17 12.11 -0.20
CA ASP A 46 -7.76 11.82 1.17
C ASP A 46 -6.87 12.92 1.76
N GLU A 47 -5.92 13.44 0.98
CA GLU A 47 -5.02 14.49 1.41
C GLU A 47 -5.75 15.82 1.63
N ASP A 48 -6.64 16.21 0.71
CA ASP A 48 -7.48 17.40 0.90
C ASP A 48 -8.40 17.24 2.10
N HIS A 49 -9.06 16.08 2.25
CA HIS A 49 -9.91 15.79 3.40
C HIS A 49 -9.12 15.95 4.72
N LEU A 50 -7.92 15.39 4.81
CA LEU A 50 -7.06 15.54 5.98
C LEU A 50 -6.62 16.99 6.21
N ALA A 51 -6.31 17.74 5.15
CA ALA A 51 -5.92 19.13 5.24
C ALA A 51 -7.07 20.00 5.77
N LYS A 52 -8.29 19.80 5.26
CA LYS A 52 -9.51 20.51 5.69
C LYS A 52 -9.92 20.14 7.11
N TYR A 53 -9.82 18.86 7.47
CA TYR A 53 -10.03 18.41 8.85
C TYR A 53 -9.08 19.14 9.81
N ARG A 54 -7.77 19.16 9.50
CA ARG A 54 -6.78 19.89 10.31
C ARG A 54 -7.05 21.39 10.38
N ALA A 55 -7.50 22.00 9.29
CA ALA A 55 -7.89 23.41 9.28
C ALA A 55 -9.09 23.65 10.21
N ALA A 56 -10.11 22.81 10.18
CA ALA A 56 -11.25 22.90 11.08
C ALA A 56 -10.82 22.81 12.56
N ILE A 57 -9.95 21.84 12.91
CA ILE A 57 -9.42 21.74 14.27
C ILE A 57 -8.64 23.01 14.66
N ARG A 58 -7.85 23.61 13.75
CA ARG A 58 -7.14 24.89 14.00
C ARG A 58 -8.10 26.07 14.18
N HIS A 59 -9.29 26.03 13.58
CA HIS A 59 -10.34 27.02 13.77
C HIS A 59 -11.16 26.81 15.05
N GLY A 60 -10.79 25.85 15.90
CA GLY A 60 -11.41 25.62 17.20
C GLY A 60 -12.54 24.60 17.20
N TRP A 61 -12.84 23.96 16.07
CA TRP A 61 -13.77 22.84 16.03
C TRP A 61 -13.17 21.63 16.73
N THR A 62 -13.98 20.91 17.50
CA THR A 62 -13.57 19.61 18.05
C THR A 62 -13.99 18.48 17.12
N GLU A 63 -13.36 17.31 17.30
CA GLU A 63 -13.75 16.10 16.58
C GLU A 63 -15.22 15.72 16.85
N SER A 64 -15.72 15.99 18.06
CA SER A 64 -17.13 15.73 18.41
C SER A 64 -18.08 16.67 17.66
N ASP A 65 -17.70 17.94 17.48
CA ASP A 65 -18.50 18.88 16.69
C ASP A 65 -18.58 18.45 15.23
N LEU A 66 -17.44 18.08 14.63
CA LEU A 66 -17.37 17.60 13.25
C LEU A 66 -18.19 16.32 13.06
N LYS A 67 -18.09 15.38 14.00
CA LYS A 67 -18.91 14.17 13.99
C LYS A 67 -20.39 14.47 14.17
N GLY A 68 -20.74 15.49 14.96
CA GLY A 68 -22.10 16.00 15.11
C GLY A 68 -22.71 16.49 13.79
N PHE A 69 -21.88 17.00 12.86
CA PHE A 69 -22.29 17.34 11.50
C PHE A 69 -22.24 16.16 10.52
N GLY A 70 -21.92 14.95 10.98
CA GLY A 70 -21.76 13.76 10.14
C GLY A 70 -20.43 13.71 9.38
N ILE A 71 -19.45 14.56 9.75
CA ILE A 71 -18.11 14.54 9.17
C ILE A 71 -17.25 13.58 10.00
N GLU A 72 -17.00 12.39 9.44
CA GLU A 72 -16.13 11.41 10.07
C GLU A 72 -14.64 11.81 9.89
N PRO A 73 -13.78 11.57 10.90
CA PRO A 73 -12.36 11.87 10.81
C PRO A 73 -11.69 11.04 9.70
N PRO A 74 -10.65 11.58 9.04
CA PRO A 74 -9.91 10.85 8.03
C PRO A 74 -9.37 9.51 8.56
N THR A 75 -9.61 8.42 7.82
CA THR A 75 -9.24 7.04 8.19
C THR A 75 -7.73 6.83 8.28
N LYS A 76 -6.94 7.58 7.50
CA LYS A 76 -5.50 7.72 7.73
C LYS A 76 -5.29 8.46 9.03
N LYS A 77 -5.15 7.68 10.12
CA LYS A 77 -4.70 8.17 11.43
C LYS A 77 -3.58 9.16 11.19
N LEU A 78 -3.77 10.40 11.65
CA LEU A 78 -2.71 11.41 11.75
C LEU A 78 -1.46 10.65 12.20
N GLY A 79 -0.47 10.55 11.31
CA GLY A 79 0.75 9.80 11.58
C GLY A 79 1.43 10.37 12.81
N GLY A 80 1.09 9.82 13.98
CA GLY A 80 1.82 10.03 15.20
C GLY A 80 3.19 9.44 14.95
N ARG A 81 4.17 10.32 14.75
CA ARG A 81 5.58 9.98 14.60
C ARG A 81 5.91 8.82 15.54
N PRO A 82 6.44 7.69 15.04
CA PRO A 82 6.75 6.56 15.90
C PRO A 82 7.70 7.04 17.00
N ARG A 83 7.25 6.95 18.26
CA ARG A 83 8.10 7.23 19.42
C ARG A 83 9.21 6.19 19.43
N LYS A 84 10.41 6.63 19.05
CA LYS A 84 11.62 5.80 19.08
C LYS A 84 11.79 5.29 20.53
N PRO A 85 11.86 3.96 20.78
CA PRO A 85 12.08 3.46 22.12
C PRO A 85 13.46 3.95 22.60
N ARG A 86 13.48 4.61 23.77
CA ARG A 86 14.72 4.97 24.47
C ARG A 86 15.37 3.67 24.95
N THR A 87 16.42 3.24 24.28
CA THR A 87 17.31 2.20 24.81
C THR A 87 17.95 2.73 26.08
N ALA A 88 17.62 2.14 27.23
CA ALA A 88 18.29 2.44 28.49
C ALA A 88 19.75 1.93 28.45
N PRO A 89 20.73 2.66 29.00
CA PRO A 89 22.10 2.20 29.05
C PRO A 89 22.24 1.03 30.03
N ARG A 90 22.81 -0.09 29.57
CA ARG A 90 23.24 -1.19 30.45
C ARG A 90 24.33 -0.68 31.38
N SER A 91 24.00 -0.60 32.66
CA SER A 91 24.97 -0.39 33.74
C SER A 91 26.00 -1.53 33.71
N ARG A 92 27.28 -1.14 33.73
CA ARG A 92 28.42 -2.01 34.02
C ARG A 92 28.30 -2.53 35.46
N THR A 93 28.51 -3.82 35.66
CA THR A 93 28.91 -4.37 36.96
C THR A 93 30.24 -5.12 36.80
N PRO A 94 31.20 -4.89 37.71
CA PRO A 94 32.57 -5.38 37.59
C PRO A 94 32.72 -6.83 38.08
N GLU A 95 33.66 -7.51 37.42
CA GLU A 95 34.63 -8.48 37.93
C GLU A 95 34.58 -8.87 39.41
N THR A 96 34.44 -10.17 39.70
CA THR A 96 35.05 -10.83 40.87
C THR A 96 35.28 -12.32 40.55
N VAL A 97 36.54 -12.70 40.39
CA VAL A 97 37.14 -14.05 40.52
C VAL A 97 37.71 -14.08 41.96
N PRO A 98 37.68 -15.16 42.78
CA PRO A 98 38.27 -16.50 42.56
C PRO A 98 37.37 -17.63 43.17
N GLU A 99 37.66 -18.93 43.23
CA GLU A 99 38.86 -19.69 43.60
C GLU A 99 38.55 -21.20 43.43
N SER A 100 39.46 -21.99 42.88
CA SER A 100 39.50 -23.48 42.95
C SER A 100 40.00 -23.90 44.34
N PRO A 101 39.64 -25.06 44.94
CA PRO A 101 40.13 -26.36 44.46
C PRO A 101 39.31 -27.63 44.85
N ALA A 102 39.86 -28.80 44.47
CA ALA A 102 39.81 -30.12 45.13
C ALA A 102 38.84 -31.19 44.55
N VAL A 103 39.37 -32.27 43.93
CA VAL A 103 39.65 -33.63 44.50
C VAL A 103 38.49 -34.58 44.11
N GLU A 104 38.64 -35.43 43.09
CA GLU A 104 39.23 -36.80 43.08
C GLU A 104 38.12 -37.88 43.12
N HIS A 105 38.04 -38.69 42.05
CA HIS A 105 38.03 -40.17 42.07
C HIS A 105 37.97 -40.75 40.66
#